data_AF-A0A1P8VP60-F1
#
_entry.id   AF-A0A1P8VP60-F1
#
_cell.length_a   1.000
_cell.length_b   1.000
_cell.length_c   1.000
_cell.angle_alpha   90.00
_cell.angle_beta   90.00
_cell.angle_gamma   90.00
#
_symmetry.space_group_name_H-M   'P 1'
#
loop_
_entity.id
_entity.type
_entity.pdbx_description
1 polymer ?
#
loop_
_entity_poly.entity_id
_entity_poly.type
_entity_poly.pdbx_seq_one_letter_code
_entity_poly.pdbx_strand_id
1 'polypeptide(L)'
;MTMTLVMSMIYPSVLVFGCLANMYMVHDTITPVFLSLAPKERWTSSMRLLTDTSGFLIENGTYILCFCIVLFFLIRYSLARYTGPGRQYLDYIPPWSLYKTFNGVSFLFNMASMLSIDIPVAKALERLEKNSTQNRWLLERIKEIRRYVLLGQSLAMAMKSCGYDFPSNYALTNYYFILKMLTMH
;
A
#
# COMPACT_ATOMS: atom_id res chain seq x y z
N MET A 1 5.31 -5.73 -20.47
CA MET A 1 4.68 -5.10 -19.29
C MET A 1 5.71 -4.57 -18.28
N THR A 2 6.86 -5.23 -18.10
CA THR A 2 7.92 -4.77 -17.19
C THR A 2 8.61 -3.48 -17.66
N MET A 3 8.87 -3.30 -18.96
CA MET A 3 9.55 -2.10 -19.46
C MET A 3 8.73 -0.80 -19.35
N THR A 4 7.41 -0.85 -19.52
CA THR A 4 6.53 0.33 -19.39
C THR A 4 6.46 0.84 -17.95
N LEU A 5 6.49 -0.08 -16.98
CA LEU A 5 6.60 0.25 -15.56
C LEU A 5 7.94 0.91 -15.24
N VAL A 6 9.05 0.37 -15.75
CA VAL A 6 10.39 0.96 -15.56
C VAL A 6 10.46 2.38 -16.12
N MET A 7 9.94 2.61 -17.33
CA MET A 7 9.91 3.95 -17.94
C MET A 7 9.04 4.94 -17.15
N SER A 8 7.93 4.46 -16.56
CA SER A 8 7.06 5.28 -15.71
C SER A 8 7.72 5.69 -14.38
N MET A 9 8.75 4.95 -13.94
CA MET A 9 9.52 5.25 -12.73
C MET A 9 10.74 6.14 -12.99
N ILE A 10 11.19 6.27 -14.25
CA ILE A 10 12.31 7.16 -14.61
C ILE A 10 11.97 8.61 -14.36
N TYR A 11 10.77 9.08 -14.74
CA TYR A 11 10.39 10.49 -14.59
C TYR A 11 10.38 10.96 -13.12
N PRO A 12 9.72 10.27 -12.17
CA PRO A 12 9.82 10.61 -10.75
C PRO A 12 11.25 10.52 -10.21
N SER A 13 12.04 9.54 -10.66
CA SER A 13 13.42 9.35 -10.19
C SER A 13 14.33 10.50 -10.62
N VAL A 14 14.21 10.96 -11.86
CA VAL A 14 14.94 12.13 -12.38
C VAL A 14 14.57 13.38 -11.61
N LEU A 15 13.29 13.59 -11.28
CA LEU A 15 12.84 14.72 -10.47
C LEU A 15 13.40 14.67 -9.04
N VAL A 16 13.36 13.50 -8.39
CA VAL A 16 13.90 13.33 -7.03
C VAL A 16 15.41 13.58 -7.03
N PHE A 17 16.14 13.01 -8.00
CA PHE A 17 17.57 13.23 -8.14
C PHE A 17 17.90 14.70 -8.40
N GLY A 18 17.15 15.37 -9.28
CA GLY A 18 17.30 16.80 -9.54
C GLY A 18 17.02 17.67 -8.32
N CYS A 19 16.04 17.31 -7.49
CA CYS A 19 15.77 18.01 -6.23
C CYS A 19 16.95 17.84 -5.25
N LEU A 20 17.45 16.62 -5.07
CA LEU A 20 18.60 16.34 -4.20
C LEU A 20 19.86 17.08 -4.66
N ALA A 21 20.13 17.09 -5.98
CA ALA A 21 21.25 17.81 -6.57
C ALA A 21 21.15 19.33 -6.34
N ASN A 22 19.96 19.92 -6.51
CA ASN A 22 19.75 21.33 -6.23
C ASN A 22 19.95 21.66 -4.74
N MET A 23 19.43 20.83 -3.83
CA MET A 23 19.64 21.03 -2.39
C MET A 23 21.12 20.94 -2.01
N TYR A 24 21.84 19.98 -2.57
CA TYR A 24 23.29 19.85 -2.38
C TYR A 24 24.03 21.10 -2.88
N MET A 25 23.70 21.59 -4.08
CA MET A 25 24.33 22.78 -4.66
C MET A 25 24.06 24.05 -3.83
N VAL A 26 22.84 24.20 -3.29
CA VAL A 26 22.49 25.33 -2.41
C VAL A 26 23.34 25.32 -1.14
N HIS A 27 23.53 24.15 -0.53
CA HIS A 27 24.29 24.02 0.70
C HIS A 27 25.81 24.19 0.50
N ASP A 28 26.38 23.49 -0.48
CA ASP A 28 27.84 23.40 -0.64
C ASP A 28 28.42 24.57 -1.46
N THR A 29 27.64 25.13 -2.39
CA THR A 29 28.13 26.18 -3.30
C THR A 29 27.51 27.54 -3.02
N ILE A 30 26.19 27.62 -2.82
CA ILE A 30 25.50 28.92 -2.70
C ILE A 30 25.66 29.51 -1.29
N THR A 31 25.46 28.70 -0.25
CA THR A 31 25.56 29.14 1.16
C THR A 31 26.92 29.80 1.51
N PRO A 32 28.09 29.23 1.17
CA PRO A 32 29.37 29.88 1.48
C PRO A 32 29.61 31.18 0.68
N VAL A 33 29.11 31.27 -0.55
CA VAL A 33 29.19 32.50 -1.37
C VAL A 33 28.33 33.62 -0.77
N PHE A 34 27.17 33.31 -0.20
CA PHE A 34 26.37 34.32 0.49
C PHE A 34 26.95 34.71 1.86
N LEU A 35 27.58 33.75 2.57
CA LEU A 35 28.26 34.03 3.84
C LEU A 35 29.46 34.97 3.67
N SER A 36 30.16 34.92 2.53
CA SER A 36 31.27 35.83 2.24
C SER A 36 30.81 37.25 1.90
N LEU A 37 29.56 37.42 1.46
CA LEU A 37 28.96 38.72 1.10
C LEU A 37 28.24 39.39 2.28
N ALA A 38 27.61 38.61 3.16
CA ALA A 38 26.96 39.13 4.36
C ALA A 38 26.96 38.08 5.49
N PRO A 39 27.35 38.46 6.73
CA PRO A 39 27.32 37.54 7.85
C PRO A 39 25.88 37.11 8.17
N LYS A 40 25.73 35.87 8.68
CA LYS A 40 24.47 35.15 8.85
C LYS A 40 23.41 35.92 9.65
N GLU A 41 23.80 36.90 10.49
CA GLU A 41 22.88 37.72 11.28
C GLU A 41 22.11 38.77 10.47
N ARG A 42 22.58 39.14 9.27
CA ARG A 42 21.89 40.12 8.39
C ARG A 42 20.90 39.47 7.42
N TRP A 43 20.80 38.14 7.43
CA TRP A 43 19.94 37.42 6.49
C TRP A 43 18.46 37.56 6.88
N THR A 44 17.60 37.70 5.87
CA THR A 44 16.15 37.64 6.08
C THR A 44 15.74 36.29 6.66
N SER A 45 14.70 36.29 7.51
CA SER A 45 14.22 35.09 8.22
C SER A 45 13.96 33.90 7.28
N SER A 46 13.47 34.16 6.07
CA SER A 46 13.22 33.14 5.04
C SER A 46 14.50 32.50 4.53
N MET A 47 15.58 33.26 4.37
CA MET A 47 16.88 32.78 3.88
C MET A 47 17.56 31.92 4.94
N ARG A 48 17.44 32.31 6.21
CA ARG A 48 17.94 31.54 7.36
C ARG A 48 17.24 30.19 7.51
N LEU A 49 15.90 30.17 7.43
CA LEU A 49 15.13 28.91 7.44
C LEU A 49 15.53 27.98 6.29
N LEU A 50 15.75 28.53 5.09
CA LEU A 50 16.15 27.72 3.93
C LEU A 50 17.52 27.06 4.16
N THR A 51 18.51 27.80 4.67
CA THR A 51 19.86 27.27 4.92
C THR A 51 19.94 26.34 6.12
N ASP A 52 19.15 26.60 7.18
CA ASP A 52 19.13 25.74 8.36
C ASP A 52 18.40 24.42 8.05
N THR A 53 17.31 24.47 7.26
CA THR A 53 16.59 23.26 6.82
C THR A 53 17.40 22.46 5.81
N SER A 54 18.10 23.11 4.88
CA SER A 54 18.96 22.41 3.91
C SER A 54 20.18 21.79 4.58
N GLY A 55 20.81 22.48 5.53
CA GLY A 55 21.90 21.94 6.35
C GLY A 55 21.44 20.73 7.17
N PHE A 56 20.29 20.85 7.85
CA PHE A 56 19.72 19.72 8.59
C PHE A 56 19.44 18.50 7.70
N LEU A 57 18.92 18.71 6.48
CA LEU A 57 18.64 17.62 5.54
C LEU A 57 19.90 16.95 4.98
N ILE A 58 20.98 17.69 4.78
CA ILE A 58 22.22 17.16 4.19
C ILE A 58 23.07 16.49 5.27
N GLU A 59 23.20 17.10 6.44
CA GLU A 59 23.95 16.53 7.56
C GLU A 59 23.24 15.29 8.14
N ASN A 60 21.91 15.31 8.28
CA ASN A 60 21.14 14.18 8.81
C ASN A 60 20.46 13.32 7.74
N GLY A 61 20.79 13.53 6.46
CA GLY A 61 20.12 12.89 5.34
C GLY A 61 20.16 11.36 5.40
N THR A 62 21.28 10.79 5.88
CA THR A 62 21.44 9.34 6.08
C THR A 62 20.50 8.81 7.18
N TYR A 63 20.33 9.53 8.28
CA TYR A 63 19.39 9.17 9.35
C TYR A 63 17.94 9.31 8.92
N ILE A 64 17.59 10.37 8.17
CA ILE A 64 16.24 10.57 7.62
C ILE A 64 15.91 9.45 6.63
N LEU A 65 16.85 9.11 5.73
CA LEU A 65 16.67 8.02 4.78
C LEU A 65 16.51 6.68 5.50
N CYS A 66 17.35 6.40 6.50
CA CYS A 66 17.25 5.21 7.33
C CYS A 66 15.90 5.14 8.05
N PHE A 67 15.45 6.24 8.65
CA PHE A 67 14.14 6.34 9.30
C PHE A 67 13.00 6.07 8.32
N CYS A 68 13.02 6.66 7.13
CA CYS A 68 12.02 6.41 6.09
C CYS A 68 11.99 4.95 5.64
N ILE A 69 13.17 4.33 5.48
CA ILE A 69 13.29 2.90 5.12
C ILE A 69 12.71 2.02 6.24
N VAL A 70 13.11 2.26 7.49
CA VAL A 70 12.61 1.52 8.66
C VAL A 70 11.10 1.69 8.79
N LEU A 71 10.59 2.91 8.63
CA LEU A 71 9.16 3.21 8.66
C LEU A 71 8.41 2.46 7.55
N PHE A 72 8.96 2.42 6.34
CA PHE A 72 8.38 1.66 5.23
C PHE A 72 8.30 0.16 5.55
N PHE A 73 9.37 -0.43 6.08
CA PHE A 73 9.37 -1.84 6.49
C PHE A 73 8.41 -2.11 7.64
N LEU A 74 8.33 -1.22 8.63
CA LEU A 74 7.38 -1.30 9.74
C LEU A 74 5.93 -1.25 9.25
N ILE A 75 5.61 -0.33 8.33
CA ILE A 75 4.28 -0.24 7.71
C ILE A 75 3.96 -1.53 6.98
N ARG A 76 4.90 -2.06 6.16
CA ARG A 76 4.73 -3.33 5.43
C ARG A 76 4.52 -4.52 6.37
N TYR A 77 5.24 -4.57 7.48
CA TYR A 77 5.14 -5.62 8.47
C TYR A 77 3.81 -5.53 9.25
N SER A 78 3.42 -4.32 9.65
CA SER A 78 2.12 -4.02 10.26
C SER A 78 0.97 -4.44 9.33
N LEU A 79 1.05 -4.12 8.03
CA LEU A 79 0.08 -4.51 7.01
C LEU A 79 -0.09 -6.04 6.91
N ALA A 80 1.00 -6.81 6.87
CA ALA A 80 0.94 -8.25 6.65
C ALA A 80 0.59 -9.08 7.91
N ARG A 81 0.86 -8.56 9.11
CA ARG A 81 0.82 -9.36 10.35
C ARG A 81 -0.13 -8.84 11.42
N TYR A 82 -0.52 -7.57 11.43
CA TYR A 82 -1.31 -7.00 12.52
C TYR A 82 -2.82 -7.32 12.40
N THR A 83 -3.37 -8.27 13.16
CA THR A 83 -4.80 -8.63 13.10
C THR A 83 -5.62 -8.15 14.31
N GLY A 84 -5.14 -7.13 15.02
CA GLY A 84 -5.78 -6.62 16.24
C GLY A 84 -7.06 -5.79 16.04
N PRO A 85 -7.85 -5.56 17.12
CA PRO A 85 -9.15 -4.86 17.08
C PRO A 85 -9.08 -3.41 16.59
N GLY A 86 -7.93 -2.73 16.76
CA GLY A 86 -7.72 -1.38 16.21
C GLY A 86 -7.67 -1.32 14.67
N ARG A 87 -7.58 -2.47 13.98
CA ARG A 87 -7.46 -2.51 12.51
C ARG A 87 -8.73 -2.11 11.78
N GLN A 88 -9.91 -2.20 12.39
CA GLN A 88 -11.15 -1.67 11.79
C GLN A 88 -11.08 -0.15 11.56
N TYR A 89 -10.40 0.59 12.45
CA TYR A 89 -10.19 2.03 12.28
C TYR A 89 -9.06 2.33 11.28
N LEU A 90 -7.97 1.54 11.30
CA LEU A 90 -6.87 1.70 10.33
C LEU A 90 -7.29 1.35 8.90
N ASP A 91 -8.22 0.41 8.70
CA ASP A 91 -8.71 0.04 7.36
C ASP A 91 -9.42 1.21 6.64
N TYR A 92 -9.75 2.30 7.33
CA TYR A 92 -10.28 3.54 6.74
C TYR A 92 -9.19 4.52 6.30
N ILE A 93 -7.95 4.37 6.79
CA ILE A 93 -6.83 5.26 6.48
C ILE A 93 -6.07 4.75 5.24
N PRO A 94 -5.84 5.58 4.20
CA PRO A 94 -4.90 5.23 3.12
C PRO A 94 -3.48 5.24 3.74
N PRO A 95 -2.68 4.15 3.78
CA PRO A 95 -2.49 3.03 2.83
C PRO A 95 -3.19 1.67 3.12
N TRP A 96 -3.83 1.46 4.27
CA TRP A 96 -4.41 0.16 4.64
C TRP A 96 -5.66 -0.18 3.83
N SER A 97 -6.50 0.82 3.53
CA SER A 97 -7.67 0.66 2.65
C SER A 97 -7.30 0.14 1.24
N LEU A 98 -6.20 0.65 0.66
CA LEU A 98 -5.69 0.19 -0.63
C LEU A 98 -5.25 -1.27 -0.55
N TYR A 99 -4.53 -1.64 0.49
CA TYR A 99 -4.10 -3.03 0.69
C TYR A 99 -5.28 -4.00 0.83
N LYS A 100 -6.32 -3.63 1.60
CA LYS A 100 -7.58 -4.40 1.72
C LYS A 100 -8.24 -4.58 0.36
N THR A 101 -8.30 -3.52 -0.44
CA THR A 101 -8.94 -3.51 -1.75
C THR A 101 -8.20 -4.38 -2.76
N PHE A 102 -6.89 -4.21 -2.90
CA PHE A 102 -6.07 -5.03 -3.82
C PHE A 102 -6.15 -6.53 -3.50
N ASN A 103 -5.98 -6.90 -2.22
CA ASN A 103 -6.07 -8.31 -1.82
C ASN A 103 -7.50 -8.86 -1.99
N GLY A 104 -8.53 -8.05 -1.73
CA GLY A 104 -9.93 -8.43 -1.93
C GLY A 104 -10.28 -8.68 -3.40
N VAL A 105 -9.79 -7.82 -4.31
CA VAL A 105 -9.96 -7.99 -5.77
C VAL A 105 -9.23 -9.24 -6.25
N SER A 106 -7.97 -9.46 -5.84
CA SER A 106 -7.22 -10.67 -6.20
C SER A 106 -7.89 -11.94 -5.68
N PHE A 107 -8.46 -11.91 -4.47
CA PHE A 107 -9.23 -13.03 -3.93
C PHE A 107 -10.47 -13.33 -4.77
N LEU A 108 -11.27 -12.30 -5.09
CA LEU A 108 -12.47 -12.45 -5.93
C LEU A 108 -12.12 -12.97 -7.32
N PHE A 109 -11.06 -12.44 -7.94
CA PHE A 109 -10.61 -12.85 -9.27
C PHE A 109 -10.21 -14.33 -9.29
N ASN A 110 -9.38 -14.75 -8.34
CA ASN A 110 -8.97 -16.16 -8.25
C ASN A 110 -10.16 -17.08 -7.94
N MET A 111 -11.10 -16.61 -7.12
CA MET A 111 -12.31 -17.38 -6.83
C MET A 111 -13.23 -17.48 -8.06
N ALA A 112 -13.42 -16.38 -8.81
CA ALA A 112 -14.16 -16.38 -10.07
C ALA A 112 -13.58 -17.40 -11.06
N SER A 113 -12.25 -17.34 -11.27
CA SER A 113 -11.55 -18.23 -12.17
C SER A 113 -11.72 -19.70 -11.79
N MET A 114 -11.73 -20.03 -10.49
CA MET A 114 -11.97 -21.40 -10.04
C MET A 114 -13.43 -21.83 -10.22
N LEU A 115 -14.38 -20.95 -9.95
CA LEU A 115 -15.82 -21.23 -10.11
C LEU A 115 -16.20 -21.38 -11.60
N SER A 116 -15.53 -20.67 -12.51
CA SER A 116 -15.73 -20.84 -13.95
C SER A 116 -15.34 -22.21 -14.50
N ILE A 117 -14.60 -23.01 -13.72
CA ILE A 117 -14.17 -24.38 -14.08
C ILE A 117 -14.86 -25.40 -13.15
N ASP A 118 -16.05 -25.06 -12.63
CA ASP A 118 -16.87 -25.90 -11.76
C ASP A 118 -16.16 -26.48 -10.53
N ILE A 119 -15.10 -25.81 -10.04
CA ILE A 119 -14.43 -26.23 -8.81
C ILE A 119 -15.37 -25.91 -7.64
N PRO A 120 -15.69 -26.89 -6.77
CA PRO A 120 -16.54 -26.65 -5.61
C PRO A 120 -15.99 -25.55 -4.71
N VAL A 121 -16.86 -24.65 -4.24
CA VAL A 121 -16.51 -23.47 -3.42
C VAL A 121 -15.60 -23.83 -2.24
N ALA A 122 -15.89 -24.92 -1.53
CA ALA A 122 -15.08 -25.38 -0.40
C ALA A 122 -13.63 -25.72 -0.79
N LYS A 123 -13.43 -26.32 -1.97
CA LYS A 123 -12.11 -26.69 -2.51
C LYS A 123 -11.37 -25.48 -3.07
N ALA A 124 -12.08 -24.52 -3.65
CA ALA A 124 -11.52 -23.24 -4.07
C ALA A 124 -11.02 -22.43 -2.86
N LEU A 125 -11.81 -22.33 -1.79
CA LEU A 125 -11.42 -21.66 -0.55
C LEU A 125 -10.21 -22.32 0.11
N GLU A 126 -10.12 -23.66 0.12
CA GLU A 126 -8.95 -24.36 0.63
C GLU A 126 -7.67 -24.01 -0.16
N ARG A 127 -7.75 -23.92 -1.49
CA ARG A 127 -6.62 -23.50 -2.34
C ARG A 127 -6.20 -22.05 -2.05
N LEU A 128 -7.18 -21.16 -1.90
CA LEU A 128 -6.94 -19.75 -1.58
C LEU A 128 -6.32 -19.59 -0.19
N GLU A 129 -6.75 -20.39 0.78
CA GLU A 129 -6.18 -20.43 2.13
C GLU A 129 -4.69 -20.82 2.09
N LYS A 130 -4.34 -21.92 1.39
CA LYS A 130 -2.95 -22.38 1.24
C LYS A 130 -2.06 -21.32 0.59
N ASN A 131 -2.56 -20.66 -0.47
CA ASN A 131 -1.83 -19.60 -1.15
C ASN A 131 -1.68 -18.32 -0.30
N SER A 132 -2.62 -18.07 0.61
CA SER A 132 -2.64 -16.87 1.46
C SER A 132 -1.86 -17.03 2.76
N THR A 133 -1.15 -18.15 2.96
CA THR A 133 -0.38 -18.43 4.19
C THR A 133 0.60 -17.31 4.53
N GLN A 134 1.14 -16.60 3.53
CA GLN A 134 2.06 -15.47 3.68
C GLN A 134 1.42 -14.19 4.24
N ASN A 135 0.09 -14.07 4.23
CA ASN A 135 -0.65 -12.90 4.69
C ASN A 135 -1.66 -13.32 5.78
N ARG A 136 -1.28 -13.18 7.07
CA ARG A 136 -2.11 -13.65 8.19
C ARG A 136 -3.48 -12.99 8.22
N TRP A 137 -3.54 -11.71 7.87
CA TRP A 137 -4.78 -10.93 7.80
C TRP A 137 -5.77 -11.46 6.77
N LEU A 138 -5.28 -11.94 5.61
CA LEU A 138 -6.11 -12.52 4.56
C LEU A 138 -6.51 -13.96 4.93
N LEU A 139 -5.58 -14.71 5.51
CA LEU A 139 -5.80 -16.08 5.94
C LEU A 139 -6.89 -16.21 7.01
N GLU A 140 -6.91 -15.34 8.02
CA GLU A 140 -7.98 -15.31 9.03
C GLU A 140 -9.37 -15.11 8.39
N ARG A 141 -9.48 -14.17 7.43
CA ARG A 141 -10.74 -13.90 6.73
C ARG A 141 -11.19 -15.07 5.86
N ILE A 142 -10.27 -15.67 5.10
CA ILE A 142 -10.59 -16.83 4.26
C ILE A 142 -11.03 -18.02 5.12
N LYS A 143 -10.38 -18.23 6.28
CA LYS A 143 -10.76 -19.27 7.25
C LYS A 143 -12.17 -19.07 7.79
N GLU A 144 -12.52 -17.84 8.19
CA GLU A 144 -13.87 -17.53 8.66
C GLU A 144 -14.92 -17.74 7.55
N ILE A 145 -14.67 -17.28 6.32
CA ILE A 145 -15.57 -17.51 5.18
C ILE A 145 -15.75 -19.02 4.93
N ARG A 146 -14.65 -19.77 4.94
CA ARG A 146 -14.66 -21.24 4.77
C ARG A 146 -15.48 -21.91 5.87
N ARG A 147 -15.39 -21.46 7.13
CA ARG A 147 -16.20 -21.99 8.23
C ARG A 147 -17.70 -21.82 7.95
N TYR A 148 -18.15 -20.65 7.52
CA TYR A 148 -19.56 -20.41 7.20
C TYR A 148 -20.05 -21.21 5.99
N VAL A 149 -19.20 -21.38 4.97
CA VAL A 149 -19.53 -22.24 3.80
C VAL A 149 -19.66 -23.71 4.21
N LEU A 150 -18.77 -24.21 5.08
CA LEU A 150 -18.85 -25.59 5.60
C LEU A 150 -20.09 -25.81 6.49
N LEU A 151 -20.60 -24.75 7.12
CA LEU A 151 -21.87 -24.76 7.86
C LEU A 151 -23.11 -24.72 6.93
N GLY A 152 -22.93 -24.74 5.61
CA GLY A 152 -24.01 -24.80 4.62
C GLY A 152 -24.50 -23.44 4.14
N GLN A 153 -23.85 -22.34 4.49
CA GLN A 153 -24.21 -21.02 3.93
C GLN A 153 -23.71 -20.87 2.49
N SER A 154 -24.47 -20.13 1.68
CA SER A 154 -24.00 -19.71 0.36
C SER A 154 -22.79 -18.79 0.49
N LEU A 155 -21.88 -18.83 -0.50
CA LEU A 155 -20.65 -18.03 -0.49
C LEU A 155 -20.90 -16.53 -0.24
N ALA A 156 -21.92 -15.97 -0.88
CA ALA A 156 -22.30 -14.57 -0.73
C ALA A 156 -22.77 -14.25 0.70
N MET A 157 -23.53 -15.15 1.34
CA MET A 157 -23.92 -14.99 2.74
C MET A 157 -22.73 -15.16 3.67
N ALA A 158 -21.85 -16.14 3.44
CA ALA A 158 -20.65 -16.34 4.24
C ALA A 158 -19.72 -15.11 4.23
N MET A 159 -19.56 -14.45 3.08
CA MET A 159 -18.77 -13.22 2.95
C MET A 159 -19.40 -12.04 3.70
N LYS A 160 -20.74 -11.90 3.65
CA LYS A 160 -21.47 -10.85 4.38
C LYS A 160 -21.47 -11.10 5.90
N SER A 161 -21.63 -12.36 6.32
CA SER A 161 -21.67 -12.79 7.72
C SER A 161 -20.33 -12.70 8.44
N CYS A 162 -19.21 -12.61 7.71
CA CYS A 162 -17.89 -12.48 8.32
C CYS A 162 -17.65 -11.12 9.03
N GLY A 163 -18.49 -10.09 8.82
CA GLY A 163 -18.40 -8.82 9.58
C GLY A 163 -17.15 -7.97 9.33
N TYR A 164 -16.22 -8.43 8.48
CA TYR A 164 -14.96 -7.74 8.17
C TYR A 164 -15.03 -6.84 6.92
N ASP A 165 -16.23 -6.65 6.36
CA ASP A 165 -16.46 -5.88 5.12
C ASP A 165 -15.48 -6.32 4.01
N PHE A 166 -15.33 -7.64 3.87
CA PHE A 166 -14.39 -8.28 2.97
C PHE A 166 -15.14 -9.20 2.00
N PRO A 167 -14.88 -9.09 0.69
CA PRO A 167 -14.08 -8.07 0.01
C PRO A 167 -14.76 -6.69 0.05
N SER A 168 -13.98 -5.61 -0.14
CA SER A 168 -14.51 -4.23 -0.03
C SER A 168 -15.75 -4.02 -0.89
N ASN A 169 -16.70 -3.19 -0.44
CA ASN A 169 -17.95 -2.90 -1.18
C ASN A 169 -17.72 -2.44 -2.63
N TYR A 170 -16.60 -1.76 -2.89
CA TYR A 170 -16.17 -1.37 -4.25
C TYR A 170 -15.84 -2.59 -5.14
N ALA A 171 -15.16 -3.60 -4.59
CA ALA A 171 -14.82 -4.81 -5.32
C ALA A 171 -16.05 -5.71 -5.57
N LEU A 172 -17.00 -5.74 -4.63
CA LEU A 172 -18.27 -6.46 -4.79
C LEU A 172 -19.14 -5.88 -5.92
N THR A 173 -19.17 -4.55 -6.07
CA THR A 173 -19.92 -3.87 -7.13
C THR A 173 -19.38 -4.22 -8.52
N ASN A 174 -18.05 -4.25 -8.69
CA ASN A 174 -17.45 -4.64 -9.97
C ASN A 174 -17.53 -6.15 -10.24
N TYR A 175 -17.49 -6.99 -9.21
CA TYR A 175 -17.62 -8.44 -9.36
C TYR A 175 -19.03 -8.85 -9.83
N TYR A 176 -20.08 -8.22 -9.28
CA TYR A 176 -21.44 -8.40 -9.78
C TYR A 176 -21.57 -8.02 -11.26
N PHE A 177 -20.85 -6.97 -11.70
CA PHE A 177 -20.81 -6.56 -13.10
C PHE A 177 -20.15 -7.61 -14.00
N ILE A 178 -19.05 -8.20 -13.55
CA ILE A 178 -18.31 -9.26 -14.27
C ILE A 178 -19.11 -10.57 -14.33
N LEU A 179 -19.73 -10.98 -13.22
CA LEU A 179 -20.51 -12.21 -13.16
C LEU A 179 -21.78 -12.10 -14.01
N LYS A 180 -22.42 -10.93 -14.02
CA LYS A 180 -23.55 -10.63 -14.88
C LYS A 180 -23.18 -10.60 -16.37
N MET A 181 -21.94 -10.24 -16.72
CA MET A 181 -21.42 -10.35 -18.09
C MET A 181 -21.17 -11.81 -18.50
N LEU A 182 -20.68 -12.65 -17.58
CA LEU A 182 -20.39 -14.06 -17.85
C LEU A 182 -21.65 -14.94 -17.94
N THR A 183 -22.75 -14.56 -17.28
CA THR A 183 -24.04 -15.28 -17.35
C THR A 183 -24.98 -14.77 -18.46
N MET A 184 -24.53 -13.83 -19.32
CA MET A 184 -25.29 -13.34 -20.47
C MET A 184 -24.93 -14.04 -21.80
N HIS A 185 -24.33 -15.22 -21.73
CA HIS A 185 -24.18 -16.15 -22.85
C HIS A 185 -24.82 -17.48 -22.53
#